data_AF-A0A8T1TME8-F1
#
_entry.id   AF-A0A8T1TME8-F1
#
_cell.length_a   1.000
_cell.length_b   1.000
_cell.length_c   1.000
_cell.angle_alpha   90.00
_cell.angle_beta   90.00
_cell.angle_gamma   90.00
#
_symmetry.space_group_name_H-M   'P 1'
#
loop_
_entity.id
_entity.type
_entity.pdbx_description
1 polymer ?
#
loop_
_entity_poly.entity_id
_entity_poly.type
_entity_poly.pdbx_seq_one_letter_code
_entity_poly.pdbx_strand_id
1 'polypeptide(L)'
;MPSSPEICAFFFEEGVSYHYTCKVCNGGRKQAPSTGYSNLLSHLATKHPDYLTEMATTQRAERGTIESSGFVSESVGHLFRWILFIVMRNHSLCEVDDPLTRSILCTCSTSSKRMKLMMQLVAVKQKCLSCDHWTMTILYGQH
;
A
#
# COMPACT_ATOMS: atom_id res chain seq x y z
N MET A 1 12.02 -10.92 3.40
CA MET A 1 12.70 -10.52 4.65
C MET A 1 12.85 -9.00 4.61
N PRO A 2 12.47 -8.27 5.67
CA PRO A 2 12.61 -6.82 5.70
C PRO A 2 14.09 -6.44 5.60
N SER A 3 14.37 -5.36 4.89
CA SER A 3 15.70 -4.79 4.73
C SER A 3 16.17 -4.11 6.02
N SER A 4 17.49 -3.92 6.16
CA SER A 4 18.05 -3.27 7.34
C SER A 4 17.52 -1.84 7.60
N PRO A 5 17.26 -0.98 6.59
CA PRO A 5 16.61 0.30 6.82
C PRO A 5 15.16 0.17 7.33
N GLU A 6 14.38 -0.77 6.78
CA GLU A 6 12.98 -0.99 7.19
C GLU A 6 12.89 -1.44 8.65
N ILE A 7 13.77 -2.36 9.05
CA ILE A 7 13.87 -2.82 10.44
C ILE A 7 14.21 -1.64 11.36
N CYS A 8 15.19 -0.81 10.98
CA CYS A 8 15.61 0.31 11.81
C CYS A 8 14.53 1.39 11.92
N ALA A 9 13.83 1.72 10.84
CA ALA A 9 12.71 2.66 10.87
C ALA A 9 11.55 2.18 11.76
N PHE A 10 11.31 0.87 11.80
CA PHE A 10 10.30 0.29 12.67
C PHE A 10 10.66 0.43 14.15
N PHE A 11 11.87 0.01 14.54
CA PHE A 11 12.27 -0.09 15.96
C PHE A 11 12.92 1.14 16.57
N PHE A 12 13.40 2.10 15.76
CA PHE A 12 14.14 3.26 16.26
C PHE A 12 13.48 4.58 15.86
N GLU A 13 13.62 5.57 16.74
CA GLU A 13 13.38 6.98 16.44
C GLU A 13 14.71 7.65 16.13
N GLU A 14 14.80 8.30 14.96
CA GLU A 14 15.97 9.08 14.58
C GLU A 14 15.90 10.46 15.26
N GLY A 15 16.85 10.72 16.13
CA GLY A 15 17.08 11.99 16.79
C GLY A 15 18.14 12.83 16.10
N VAL A 16 18.51 13.93 16.74
CA VAL A 16 19.54 14.84 16.23
C VAL A 16 20.92 14.18 16.25
N SER A 17 21.75 14.51 15.26
CA SER A 17 23.17 14.11 15.22
C SER A 17 23.41 12.59 15.21
N TYR A 18 22.62 11.85 14.43
CA TYR A 18 22.76 10.40 14.25
C TYR A 18 22.60 9.59 15.55
N HIS A 19 21.77 10.09 16.45
CA HIS A 19 21.34 9.35 17.64
C HIS A 19 20.01 8.66 17.36
N TYR A 20 19.96 7.36 17.62
CA TYR A 20 18.78 6.53 17.42
C TYR A 20 18.32 5.99 18.77
N THR A 21 17.04 6.15 19.08
CA THR A 21 16.45 5.67 20.32
C THR A 21 15.58 4.46 20.03
N CYS A 22 15.87 3.33 20.67
CA CYS A 22 15.03 2.14 20.54
C CYS A 22 13.67 2.38 21.18
N LYS A 23 12.58 2.19 20.42
CA LYS A 23 11.20 2.37 20.89
C LYS A 23 10.76 1.34 21.93
N VAL A 24 11.44 0.19 22.01
CA VAL A 24 11.07 -0.93 22.91
C VAL A 24 11.72 -0.76 24.29
N CYS A 25 13.00 -0.39 24.36
CA CYS A 25 13.74 -0.30 25.62
C CYS A 25 14.28 1.10 25.94
N ASN A 26 13.97 2.11 25.13
CA ASN A 26 14.51 3.48 25.24
C ASN A 26 16.04 3.56 25.21
N GLY A 27 16.71 2.52 24.69
CA GLY A 27 18.15 2.47 24.56
C GLY A 27 18.65 3.39 23.44
N GLY A 28 19.43 4.41 23.80
CA GLY A 28 20.08 5.29 22.83
C GLY A 28 21.31 4.65 22.19
N ARG A 29 21.46 4.82 20.87
CA ARG A 29 22.62 4.38 20.08
C ARG A 29 23.09 5.51 19.17
N LYS A 30 24.38 5.80 19.20
CA LYS A 30 24.99 6.75 18.26
C LYS A 30 25.49 6.00 17.04
N GLN A 31 25.17 6.47 15.85
CA GLN A 31 25.79 6.02 14.60
C GLN A 31 26.77 7.08 14.11
N ALA A 32 27.89 6.63 13.56
CA ALA A 32 28.74 7.52 12.79
C ALA A 32 28.12 7.70 11.39
N PRO A 33 28.29 8.86 10.74
CA PRO A 33 27.91 9.03 9.35
C PRO A 33 28.55 7.91 8.51
N SER A 34 27.80 7.34 7.56
CA SER A 34 28.26 6.33 6.58
C SER A 34 28.57 4.92 7.09
N THR A 35 28.33 4.57 8.36
CA THR A 35 28.66 3.21 8.88
C THR A 35 27.57 2.14 8.68
N GLY A 36 26.43 2.48 8.07
CA GLY A 36 25.30 1.56 7.91
C GLY A 36 24.64 1.15 9.24
N TYR A 37 23.74 0.16 9.21
CA TYR A 37 22.80 -0.20 10.30
C TYR A 37 23.29 -1.31 11.25
N SER A 38 24.54 -1.76 11.13
CA SER A 38 25.05 -2.93 11.85
C SER A 38 24.95 -2.81 13.38
N ASN A 39 25.19 -1.61 13.93
CA ASN A 39 25.13 -1.36 15.37
C ASN A 39 23.69 -1.37 15.93
N LEU A 40 22.71 -0.92 15.16
CA LEU A 40 21.28 -0.95 15.51
C LEU A 40 20.75 -2.39 15.42
N LEU A 41 21.11 -3.11 14.36
CA LEU A 41 20.73 -4.52 14.22
C LEU A 41 21.37 -5.39 15.31
N SER A 42 22.63 -5.13 15.67
CA SER A 42 23.29 -5.81 16.79
C SER A 42 22.61 -5.51 18.13
N HIS A 43 22.13 -4.27 18.34
CA HIS A 43 21.30 -3.95 19.50
C HIS A 43 20.03 -4.80 19.55
N LEU A 44 19.29 -4.88 18.44
CA LEU A 44 18.07 -5.69 18.36
C LEU A 44 18.38 -7.17 18.60
N ALA A 45 19.38 -7.74 17.94
CA ALA A 45 19.74 -9.15 18.12
C ALA A 45 20.13 -9.52 19.56
N THR A 46 20.67 -8.57 20.33
CA THR A 46 21.15 -8.82 21.71
C THR A 46 20.09 -8.52 22.77
N LYS A 47 19.25 -7.51 22.57
CA LYS A 47 18.25 -7.06 23.57
C LYS A 47 16.82 -7.51 23.23
N HIS A 48 16.56 -7.79 21.96
CA HIS A 48 15.25 -8.12 21.40
C HIS A 48 15.40 -9.29 20.40
N PRO A 49 15.78 -10.50 20.85
CA PRO A 49 16.13 -11.60 19.94
C PRO A 49 15.01 -11.99 18.96
N ASP A 50 13.75 -11.77 19.34
CA ASP A 50 12.56 -12.07 18.53
C ASP A 50 12.04 -10.87 17.71
N TYR A 51 12.84 -9.80 17.53
CA TYR A 51 12.39 -8.56 16.89
C TYR A 51 11.78 -8.76 15.49
N LEU A 52 12.26 -9.72 14.71
CA LEU A 52 11.69 -10.02 13.38
C LEU A 52 10.28 -10.60 13.48
N THR A 53 10.05 -11.47 14.46
CA THR A 53 8.74 -12.07 14.72
C THR A 53 7.78 -11.00 15.22
N GLU A 54 8.21 -10.16 16.15
CA GLU A 54 7.41 -9.06 16.69
C GLU A 54 6.99 -8.07 15.58
N MET A 55 7.94 -7.66 14.74
CA MET A 55 7.67 -6.80 13.58
C MET A 55 6.63 -7.43 12.64
N ALA A 56 6.78 -8.73 12.32
CA ALA A 56 5.82 -9.43 11.48
C ALA A 56 4.43 -9.53 12.11
N THR A 57 4.35 -9.78 13.42
CA THR A 57 3.07 -9.84 14.14
C THR A 57 2.36 -8.49 14.18
N THR A 58 3.09 -7.40 14.45
CA THR A 58 2.54 -6.05 14.49
C THR A 58 2.06 -5.62 13.11
N GLN A 59 2.85 -5.85 12.06
CA GLN A 59 2.43 -5.56 10.68
C GLN A 59 1.19 -6.36 10.26
N ARG A 60 1.07 -7.61 10.74
CA ARG A 60 -0.12 -8.42 10.49
C ARG A 60 -1.35 -7.87 11.21
N ALA A 61 -1.18 -7.40 12.44
CA ALA A 61 -2.26 -6.76 13.20
C ALA A 61 -2.69 -5.42 12.56
N GLU A 62 -1.74 -4.60 12.10
CA GLU A 62 -2.01 -3.33 11.41
C GLU A 62 -2.72 -3.50 10.07
N ARG A 63 -2.39 -4.54 9.31
CA ARG A 63 -3.12 -4.87 8.06
C ARG A 63 -4.57 -5.27 8.30
N GLY A 64 -4.92 -5.65 9.53
CA GLY A 64 -6.24 -6.17 9.88
C GLY A 64 -6.55 -7.50 9.20
N THR A 65 -7.66 -8.11 9.59
CA THR A 65 -8.26 -9.23 8.85
C THR A 65 -9.20 -8.69 7.77
N ILE A 66 -9.46 -9.49 6.73
CA ILE A 66 -10.49 -9.16 5.72
C ILE A 66 -11.83 -8.93 6.43
N GLU A 67 -12.11 -9.68 7.50
CA GLU A 67 -13.29 -9.55 8.35
C GLU A 67 -13.33 -8.22 9.12
N SER A 68 -12.17 -7.65 9.48
CA SER A 68 -12.08 -6.33 10.12
C SER A 68 -12.25 -5.16 9.14
N SER A 69 -12.22 -5.41 7.83
CA SER A 69 -12.30 -4.35 6.80
C SER A 69 -13.70 -3.74 6.64
N GLY A 70 -14.68 -4.18 7.44
CA GLY A 70 -16.06 -3.71 7.39
C GLY A 70 -16.80 -4.16 6.12
N PHE A 71 -18.11 -3.95 6.08
CA PHE A 71 -18.89 -4.22 4.89
C PHE A 71 -18.52 -3.22 3.79
N VAL A 72 -18.23 -3.72 2.59
CA VAL A 72 -18.01 -2.89 1.41
C VAL A 72 -19.29 -2.13 1.11
N SER A 73 -19.23 -0.80 1.10
CA SER A 73 -20.40 0.01 0.72
C SER A 73 -20.88 -0.37 -0.67
N GLU A 74 -22.20 -0.33 -0.89
CA GLU A 74 -22.82 -0.60 -2.19
C GLU A 74 -22.17 0.22 -3.32
N SER A 75 -21.87 1.50 -3.05
CA SER A 75 -21.13 2.40 -3.93
C SER A 75 -19.76 1.88 -4.37
N VAL A 76 -19.01 1.23 -3.48
CA VAL A 76 -17.70 0.62 -3.79
C VAL A 76 -17.88 -0.67 -4.59
N GLY A 77 -18.92 -1.46 -4.27
CA GLY A 77 -19.28 -2.64 -5.06
C GLY A 77 -19.62 -2.30 -6.51
N HIS A 78 -20.38 -1.22 -6.74
CA HIS A 78 -20.66 -0.74 -8.09
C HIS A 78 -19.42 -0.26 -8.84
N LEU A 79 -18.55 0.49 -8.17
CA LEU A 79 -17.28 0.93 -8.76
C LEU A 79 -16.44 -0.28 -9.20
N PHE A 80 -16.34 -1.30 -8.35
CA PHE A 80 -15.59 -2.51 -8.67
C PHE A 80 -16.16 -3.26 -9.90
N ARG A 81 -17.49 -3.39 -10.00
CA ARG A 81 -18.14 -3.99 -11.17
C ARG A 81 -17.84 -3.23 -12.46
N TRP A 82 -17.83 -1.90 -12.41
CA TRP A 82 -17.45 -1.07 -13.56
C TRP A 82 -15.99 -1.24 -13.95
N ILE A 83 -15.07 -1.31 -12.97
CA ILE A 83 -13.65 -1.55 -13.25
C ILE A 83 -13.48 -2.91 -13.93
N LEU A 84 -14.14 -3.97 -13.43
CA LEU A 84 -14.11 -5.28 -14.08
C LEU A 84 -14.66 -5.21 -15.51
N PHE A 85 -15.80 -4.57 -15.72
CA PHE A 85 -16.40 -4.44 -17.04
C PHE A 85 -15.48 -3.72 -18.04
N ILE A 86 -14.91 -2.58 -17.64
CA ILE A 86 -14.04 -1.76 -18.51
C ILE A 86 -12.72 -2.48 -18.77
N VAL A 87 -12.05 -2.93 -17.71
CA VAL A 87 -10.67 -3.45 -17.80
C VAL A 87 -10.64 -4.88 -18.33
N MET A 88 -11.48 -5.77 -17.80
CA MET A 88 -11.43 -7.20 -18.16
C MET A 88 -12.00 -7.47 -19.55
N ARG A 89 -12.87 -6.59 -20.06
CA ARG A 89 -13.50 -6.74 -21.38
C ARG A 89 -13.03 -5.68 -22.39
N ASN A 90 -12.10 -4.81 -21.99
CA ASN A 90 -11.56 -3.73 -22.80
C ASN A 90 -12.65 -2.80 -23.38
N HIS A 91 -13.68 -2.50 -22.60
CA HIS A 91 -14.72 -1.56 -23.01
C HIS A 91 -14.25 -0.12 -22.86
N SER A 92 -14.76 0.77 -23.70
CA SER A 92 -14.45 2.19 -23.61
C SER A 92 -15.09 2.83 -22.37
N LEU A 93 -14.48 3.89 -21.86
CA LEU A 93 -15.01 4.60 -20.69
C LEU A 93 -16.34 5.33 -20.97
N CYS A 94 -16.72 5.55 -22.23
CA CYS A 94 -18.01 6.17 -22.55
C CYS A 94 -19.19 5.23 -22.29
N GLU A 95 -18.98 3.91 -22.29
CA GLU A 95 -19.99 2.91 -21.88
C GLU A 95 -20.49 3.10 -20.45
N VAL A 96 -19.67 3.72 -19.59
CA VAL A 96 -20.09 4.06 -18.23
C VAL A 96 -21.24 5.05 -18.24
N ASP A 97 -21.29 5.95 -19.21
CA ASP A 97 -22.31 6.98 -19.33
C ASP A 97 -23.43 6.59 -20.30
N ASP A 98 -23.31 5.45 -21.00
CA ASP A 98 -24.35 4.96 -21.91
C ASP A 98 -25.62 4.50 -21.14
N PRO A 99 -26.81 5.01 -21.49
CA PRO A 99 -28.05 4.67 -20.78
C PRO A 99 -28.45 3.19 -20.85
N LEU A 100 -28.15 2.49 -21.95
CA LEU A 100 -28.46 1.08 -22.13
C LEU A 100 -27.52 0.21 -21.30
N THR A 101 -26.23 0.49 -21.33
CA THR A 101 -25.23 -0.20 -20.49
C THR A 101 -25.53 0.01 -19.00
N ARG A 102 -25.96 1.21 -18.59
CA ARG A 102 -26.41 1.49 -17.22
C ARG A 102 -27.65 0.70 -16.80
N SER A 103 -28.63 0.57 -17.69
CA SER A 103 -29.87 -0.15 -17.41
C SER A 103 -29.64 -1.66 -17.29
N ILE A 104 -28.74 -2.22 -18.10
CA ILE A 104 -28.35 -3.64 -18.05
C ILE A 104 -27.54 -3.94 -16.80
N LEU A 105 -26.62 -3.06 -16.41
CA LEU A 105 -25.72 -3.30 -15.27
C LEU A 105 -26.32 -2.88 -13.92
N CYS A 106 -27.53 -2.29 -13.89
CA CYS A 106 -28.23 -1.85 -12.69
C CYS A 106 -27.33 -1.10 -11.69
N THR A 107 -26.46 -0.21 -12.17
CA THR A 107 -25.46 0.46 -11.33
C THR A 107 -25.81 1.94 -11.08
N CYS A 108 -25.84 2.35 -9.81
CA CYS A 108 -26.12 3.72 -9.41
C CYS A 108 -24.94 4.70 -9.67
N SER A 109 -25.30 5.94 -10.05
CA SER A 109 -24.60 7.26 -10.08
C SER A 109 -23.11 7.40 -10.43
N THR A 110 -22.38 6.35 -10.78
CA THR A 110 -20.96 6.46 -11.11
C THR A 110 -20.79 6.92 -12.55
N SER A 111 -20.06 8.02 -12.79
CA SER A 111 -19.77 8.56 -14.13
C SER A 111 -18.38 8.17 -14.63
N SER A 112 -18.15 8.26 -15.94
CA SER A 112 -16.81 8.05 -16.52
C SER A 112 -15.74 8.94 -15.87
N LYS A 113 -16.10 10.18 -15.50
CA LYS A 113 -15.22 11.12 -14.78
C LYS A 113 -14.79 10.58 -13.41
N ARG A 114 -15.73 10.01 -12.64
CA ARG A 114 -15.43 9.38 -11.34
C ARG A 114 -14.58 8.13 -11.52
N MET A 115 -14.84 7.35 -12.57
CA MET A 115 -14.06 6.15 -12.90
C MET A 115 -12.59 6.48 -13.20
N LYS A 116 -12.35 7.48 -14.05
CA LYS A 116 -11.00 7.97 -14.38
C LYS A 116 -10.23 8.39 -13.14
N LEU A 117 -10.88 9.13 -12.24
CA LEU A 117 -10.27 9.56 -10.98
C LEU A 117 -9.87 8.35 -10.11
N MET A 118 -10.76 7.35 -9.99
CA MET A 118 -10.45 6.15 -9.20
C MET A 118 -9.31 5.34 -9.79
N MET A 119 -9.27 5.17 -11.11
CA MET A 119 -8.17 4.51 -11.80
C MET A 119 -6.83 5.22 -11.57
N GLN A 120 -6.83 6.56 -11.61
CA GLN A 120 -5.64 7.36 -11.27
C GLN A 120 -5.22 7.18 -9.81
N LEU A 121 -6.16 7.19 -8.87
CA LEU A 121 -5.88 6.98 -7.44
C LEU A 121 -5.31 5.58 -7.16
N VAL A 122 -5.84 4.55 -7.81
CA VAL A 122 -5.31 3.18 -7.72
C VAL A 122 -3.90 3.10 -8.28
N ALA A 123 -3.64 3.74 -9.43
CA ALA A 123 -2.30 3.77 -10.02
C ALA A 123 -1.27 4.51 -9.13
N VAL A 124 -1.68 5.60 -8.47
CA VAL A 124 -0.83 6.32 -7.51
C VAL A 124 -0.57 5.46 -6.27
N LYS A 125 -1.60 4.80 -5.72
CA LYS A 125 -1.42 3.88 -4.58
C LYS A 125 -0.55 2.67 -4.93
N GLN A 126 -0.68 2.10 -6.12
CA GLN A 126 0.19 1.00 -6.55
C GLN A 126 1.64 1.43 -6.71
N LYS A 127 1.91 2.62 -7.26
CA LYS A 127 3.27 3.19 -7.30
C LYS A 127 3.87 3.40 -5.91
N CYS A 128 3.06 3.63 -4.89
CA CYS A 128 3.50 3.71 -3.50
C CYS A 128 3.65 2.33 -2.82
N LEU A 129 3.13 1.24 -3.40
CA LEU A 129 3.06 -0.08 -2.74
C LEU A 129 4.10 -1.10 -3.24
N SER A 130 4.58 -1.05 -4.48
CA SER A 130 5.83 -1.72 -4.87
C SER A 130 6.33 -1.33 -6.25
N CYS A 131 7.65 -1.34 -6.41
CA CYS A 131 8.32 -1.74 -7.64
C CYS A 131 7.63 -3.00 -8.21
N ASP A 132 7.15 -2.98 -9.46
CA ASP A 132 7.10 -4.11 -10.41
C ASP A 132 6.19 -3.84 -11.63
N HIS A 133 6.82 -3.88 -12.81
CA HIS A 133 6.40 -4.16 -14.20
C HIS A 133 4.99 -3.84 -14.79
N TRP A 134 3.99 -3.38 -14.04
CA TRP A 134 2.61 -3.24 -14.54
C TRP A 134 2.24 -1.84 -15.09
N THR A 135 3.15 -0.87 -15.04
CA THR A 135 2.85 0.52 -15.43
C THR A 135 2.70 0.76 -16.93
N MET A 136 3.11 -0.18 -17.79
CA MET A 136 3.16 0.05 -19.24
C MET A 136 1.81 -0.14 -19.95
N THR A 137 0.95 -1.04 -19.48
CA THR A 137 -0.32 -1.34 -20.18
C THR A 137 -1.41 -0.29 -19.94
N ILE A 138 -1.37 0.43 -18.82
CA ILE A 138 -2.39 1.46 -18.49
C ILE A 138 -2.05 2.83 -19.09
N LEU A 139 -0.77 3.11 -19.37
CA LEU A 139 -0.33 4.42 -19.89
C LEU A 139 -0.19 4.44 -21.43
N TYR A 140 0.06 3.31 -22.07
CA TYR A 140 0.19 3.23 -23.53
C TYR A 140 -0.93 2.35 -24.09
N GLY A 141 -2.11 2.93 -24.22
CA GLY A 141 -3.17 2.34 -25.04
C GLY A 141 -2.65 2.14 -26.45
N GLN A 142 -2.50 0.88 -26.87
CA GLN A 142 -2.25 0.54 -28.26
C GLN A 142 -3.59 0.46 -28.99
N HIS A 143 -3.61 1.14 -30.14
CA HIS A 143 -4.69 1.24 -31.11
C HIS A 143 -5.15 -0.11 -31.66
#